data_AF-A0A381S448-F1
#
_entry.id   AF-A0A381S448-F1
#
_cell.length_a   1.000
_cell.length_b   1.000
_cell.length_c   1.000
_cell.angle_alpha   90.00
_cell.angle_beta   90.00
_cell.angle_gamma   90.00
#
_symmetry.space_group_name_H-M   'P 1'
#
loop_
_entity.id
_entity.type
_entity.pdbx_description
1 polymer ?
#
loop_
_entity_poly.entity_id
_entity_poly.type
_entity_poly.pdbx_seq_one_letter_code
_entity_poly.pdbx_strand_id
1 'polypeptide(L)'
;MSGKTLYDKLWDSHVVREEDGGTSLIYIDRHLIHEVTSPQAFAGLKEAGRLPRRVGANLAVADHNVPTTDRSEGISDAVSQLQVTTLDQNCK
;
A
#
# COMPACT_ATOMS: atom_id res chain seq x y z
N MET A 1 38.77 4.27 -0.55
CA MET A 1 37.42 4.15 0.07
C MET A 1 36.77 2.91 -0.47
N SER A 2 36.19 2.06 0.38
CA SER A 2 35.30 1.00 -0.09
C SER A 2 34.16 1.63 -0.88
N GLY A 3 33.82 1.07 -2.04
CA GLY A 3 32.68 1.56 -2.81
C GLY A 3 31.37 1.29 -2.07
N LYS A 4 30.37 2.15 -2.26
CA LYS A 4 29.00 1.91 -1.77
C LYS A 4 28.37 0.71 -2.50
N THR A 5 27.66 -0.14 -1.76
CA THR A 5 26.85 -1.22 -2.35
C THR A 5 25.66 -0.64 -3.11
N LEU A 6 24.94 -1.47 -3.88
CA LEU A 6 23.68 -1.03 -4.48
C LEU A 6 22.64 -0.66 -3.41
N TYR A 7 22.59 -1.42 -2.31
CA TYR A 7 21.69 -1.13 -1.20
C TYR A 7 21.96 0.24 -0.59
N ASP A 8 23.22 0.57 -0.29
CA ASP A 8 23.59 1.88 0.27
C ASP A 8 23.18 3.01 -0.68
N LYS A 9 23.42 2.84 -1.99
CA LYS A 9 23.05 3.84 -3.00
C LYS A 9 21.54 4.06 -3.06
N LEU A 10 20.74 2.99 -2.98
CA LEU A 10 19.29 3.09 -2.96
C LEU A 10 18.80 3.70 -1.64
N TRP A 11 19.34 3.29 -0.50
CA TRP A 11 18.99 3.89 0.79
C TRP A 11 19.25 5.40 0.81
N ASP A 12 20.49 5.79 0.48
CA ASP A 12 20.93 7.18 0.48
C ASP A 12 20.11 8.06 -0.48
N SER A 13 19.59 7.51 -1.58
CA SER A 13 18.76 8.26 -2.52
C SER A 13 17.33 8.52 -2.01
N HIS A 14 16.90 7.85 -0.93
CA HIS A 14 15.54 7.95 -0.39
C HIS A 14 15.48 8.55 1.02
N VAL A 15 16.61 8.68 1.73
CA VAL A 15 16.67 9.40 3.01
C VAL A 15 16.37 10.88 2.79
N VAL A 16 15.33 11.36 3.46
CA VAL A 16 14.94 12.77 3.48
C VAL A 16 15.63 13.51 4.63
N ARG A 17 15.70 12.86 5.80
CA ARG A 17 16.32 13.42 7.00
C ARG A 17 16.69 12.29 7.96
N GLU A 18 17.83 12.42 8.62
CA GLU A 18 18.20 11.60 9.77
C GLU A 18 18.00 12.42 11.05
N GLU A 19 17.45 11.80 12.09
CA GLU A 19 17.34 12.38 13.43
C GLU A 19 18.55 11.96 14.28
N ASP A 20 18.85 12.74 15.33
CA ASP A 20 19.98 12.52 16.23
C ASP A 20 19.99 11.15 16.95
N GLY A 21 18.87 10.41 16.91
CA GLY A 21 18.73 9.05 17.44
C GLY A 21 18.93 7.92 16.43
N GLY A 22 19.40 8.22 15.22
CA GLY A 22 19.59 7.23 14.14
C GLY A 22 18.30 6.80 13.44
N THR A 23 17.17 7.43 13.77
CA THR A 23 15.91 7.25 13.02
C THR A 23 16.01 8.02 11.71
N SER A 24 15.68 7.36 10.60
CA SER A 24 15.65 8.00 9.28
C SER A 24 14.21 8.21 8.82
N LEU A 25 13.91 9.42 8.38
CA LEU A 25 12.74 9.68 7.55
C LEU A 25 13.11 9.33 6.10
N ILE A 26 12.46 8.31 5.57
CA ILE A 26 12.61 7.90 4.16
C ILE A 26 11.38 8.27 3.35
N TYR A 27 11.59 8.60 2.08
CA TYR A 27 10.53 8.78 1.11
C TYR A 27 10.10 7.42 0.53
N ILE A 28 8.79 7.17 0.48
CA ILE A 28 8.23 5.96 -0.13
C ILE A 28 7.72 6.29 -1.53
N ASP A 29 8.34 5.70 -2.55
CA ASP A 29 7.98 5.96 -3.94
C ASP A 29 6.76 5.19 -4.43
N ARG A 30 6.49 4.01 -3.86
CA ARG A 30 5.37 3.16 -4.26
C ARG A 30 4.76 2.45 -3.07
N HIS A 31 3.44 2.34 -3.11
CA HIS A 31 2.65 1.53 -2.20
C HIS A 31 1.96 0.43 -2.99
N LEU A 32 2.20 -0.81 -2.61
CA LEU A 32 1.45 -1.96 -3.12
C LEU A 32 0.38 -2.28 -2.08
N ILE A 33 -0.89 -2.14 -2.48
CA ILE A 33 -2.03 -2.25 -1.59
C ILE A 33 -2.99 -3.33 -2.10
N HIS A 34 -3.70 -3.96 -1.18
CA HIS A 34 -4.57 -5.11 -1.44
C HIS A 34 -5.77 -5.16 -0.50
N GLU A 35 -6.75 -5.99 -0.84
CA GLU A 35 -8.11 -5.97 -0.30
C GLU A 35 -8.22 -6.42 1.16
N VAL A 36 -7.20 -7.08 1.69
CA VAL A 36 -7.25 -7.67 3.04
C VAL A 36 -6.85 -6.67 4.13
N THR A 37 -5.83 -5.84 3.86
CA THR A 37 -5.21 -4.95 4.87
C THR A 37 -5.36 -3.46 4.56
N SER A 38 -5.53 -3.12 3.28
CA SER A 38 -5.55 -1.72 2.87
C SER A 38 -6.86 -1.01 3.22
N PRO A 39 -8.04 -1.66 3.22
CA PRO A 39 -9.26 -1.04 3.76
C PRO A 39 -9.11 -0.45 5.16
N GLN A 40 -8.38 -1.13 6.07
CA GLN A 40 -8.11 -0.61 7.41
C GLN A 40 -7.19 0.63 7.36
N ALA A 41 -6.18 0.63 6.49
CA ALA A 41 -5.30 1.79 6.29
C ALA A 41 -6.07 3.02 5.76
N PHE A 42 -6.99 2.83 4.81
CA PHE A 42 -7.87 3.90 4.32
C PHE A 42 -8.84 4.38 5.39
N ALA A 43 -9.39 3.48 6.21
CA ALA A 43 -10.22 3.87 7.35
C ALA A 43 -9.45 4.76 8.34
N GLY A 44 -8.20 4.41 8.65
CA GLY A 44 -7.33 5.23 9.50
C GLY A 44 -7.01 6.60 8.90
N LEU A 45 -6.80 6.69 7.58
CA LEU A 45 -6.67 7.98 6.90
C LEU A 45 -7.94 8.83 7.04
N LYS A 46 -9.12 8.22 6.82
CA LYS A 46 -10.41 8.90 6.95
C LYS A 46 -10.68 9.40 8.36
N GLU A 47 -10.41 8.57 9.38
CA GLU A 47 -10.52 8.94 10.79
C GLU A 47 -9.61 10.11 11.16
N ALA A 48 -8.38 10.11 10.62
CA ALA A 48 -7.44 11.21 10.79
C ALA A 48 -7.74 12.47 9.93
N GLY A 49 -8.81 12.45 9.12
CA GLY A 49 -9.14 13.54 8.20
C GLY A 49 -8.10 13.76 7.09
N ARG A 50 -7.40 12.70 6.68
CA ARG A 50 -6.29 12.73 5.71
C ARG A 50 -6.68 12.07 4.40
N LEU A 51 -6.08 12.56 3.32
CA LEU A 51 -6.15 11.95 2.00
C LEU A 51 -4.79 11.34 1.61
N PRO A 52 -4.76 10.31 0.75
CA PRO A 52 -3.51 9.85 0.16
C PRO A 52 -2.78 11.00 -0.56
N ARG A 53 -1.57 11.33 -0.13
CA ARG A 53 -0.81 12.48 -0.64
C ARG A 53 -0.49 12.37 -2.14
N ARG A 54 -0.11 11.18 -2.61
CA ARG A 54 0.34 10.94 -3.99
C ARG A 54 -0.37 9.71 -4.53
N VAL A 55 -1.60 9.90 -5.01
CA VAL A 55 -2.47 8.81 -5.52
C VAL A 55 -1.74 7.95 -6.55
N GLY A 56 -1.04 8.55 -7.52
CA GLY A 56 -0.30 7.83 -8.57
C GLY A 56 0.92 7.02 -8.10
N ALA A 57 1.27 7.04 -6.82
CA ALA A 57 2.27 6.14 -6.23
C ALA A 57 1.67 4.81 -5.72
N ASN A 58 0.34 4.68 -5.70
CA ASN A 58 -0.32 3.49 -5.20
C ASN A 58 -0.68 2.58 -6.38
N LEU A 59 -0.46 1.28 -6.20
CA LEU A 59 -0.97 0.23 -7.06
C LEU A 59 -1.83 -0.70 -6.22
N ALA A 60 -3.13 -0.70 -6.50
CA ALA A 60 -4.09 -1.58 -5.86
C ALA A 60 -4.30 -2.86 -6.68
N VAL A 61 -4.23 -3.99 -6.01
CA VAL A 61 -4.45 -5.31 -6.60
C VAL A 61 -5.38 -6.09 -5.68
N ALA A 62 -6.47 -6.63 -6.22
CA ALA A 62 -7.28 -7.63 -5.54
C ALA A 62 -6.85 -9.02 -6.02
N ASP A 63 -6.06 -9.73 -5.22
CA ASP A 63 -5.44 -11.01 -5.58
C ASP A 63 -5.63 -12.12 -4.54
N HIS A 64 -6.09 -11.80 -3.33
CA HIS A 64 -6.26 -12.77 -2.25
C HIS A 64 -7.65 -13.41 -2.27
N ASN A 65 -8.68 -12.64 -2.62
CA ASN A 65 -10.09 -12.97 -2.46
C ASN A 65 -10.85 -13.11 -3.77
N VAL A 66 -10.15 -12.98 -4.90
CA VAL A 66 -10.74 -13.21 -6.22
C VAL A 66 -10.72 -14.73 -6.49
N PRO A 67 -11.88 -15.37 -6.77
CA PRO A 67 -11.93 -16.79 -7.07
C PRO A 67 -10.97 -17.19 -8.21
N THR A 68 -10.30 -18.32 -8.05
CA THR A 68 -9.44 -18.92 -9.09
C THR A 68 -10.22 -19.85 -10.03
N THR A 69 -11.45 -20.21 -9.66
CA THR A 69 -12.41 -20.99 -10.44
C THR A 69 -13.51 -20.08 -10.99
N ASP A 70 -14.62 -20.65 -11.48
CA ASP A 70 -15.73 -19.94 -12.13
C ASP A 70 -16.08 -18.60 -11.46
N ARG A 71 -15.89 -17.51 -12.23
CA ARG A 71 -16.10 -16.12 -11.78
C ARG A 71 -17.44 -15.54 -12.24
N SER A 72 -18.24 -16.30 -12.98
CA SER A 72 -19.50 -15.82 -13.56
C SER A 72 -20.48 -15.33 -12.49
N GLU A 73 -20.49 -15.96 -11.32
CA GLU A 73 -21.33 -15.61 -10.17
C GLU A 73 -20.65 -14.62 -9.19
N GLY A 74 -19.46 -14.10 -9.53
CA GLY A 74 -18.70 -13.21 -8.66
C GLY A 74 -18.07 -13.89 -7.44
N ILE A 75 -18.01 -13.18 -6.30
CA ILE A 75 -17.41 -13.67 -5.05
C ILE A 75 -18.54 -14.09 -4.10
N SER A 76 -18.66 -15.39 -3.84
CA SER A 76 -19.76 -15.96 -3.02
C SER A 76 -19.53 -15.81 -1.51
N ASP A 77 -18.27 -15.82 -1.07
CA ASP A 77 -17.93 -15.57 0.33
C ASP A 77 -18.14 -14.08 0.67
N ALA A 78 -19.06 -13.80 1.58
CA ALA A 78 -19.47 -12.44 1.90
C ALA A 78 -18.32 -11.58 2.46
N VAL A 79 -17.37 -12.18 3.18
CA VAL A 79 -16.21 -11.47 3.73
C VAL A 79 -15.25 -11.08 2.61
N SER A 80 -14.95 -12.02 1.72
CA SER A 80 -14.12 -11.83 0.54
C SER A 80 -14.72 -10.75 -0.38
N GLN A 81 -16.03 -10.81 -0.62
CA GLN A 81 -16.75 -9.82 -1.41
C GLN A 81 -16.67 -8.43 -0.76
N LEU A 82 -16.87 -8.34 0.56
CA LEU A 82 -16.77 -7.08 1.28
C LEU A 82 -15.36 -6.48 1.19
N GLN A 83 -14.32 -7.28 1.34
CA GLN A 83 -12.93 -6.83 1.25
C GLN A 83 -12.60 -6.27 -0.13
N VAL A 84 -12.94 -7.00 -1.20
CA VAL A 84 -12.70 -6.55 -2.58
C VAL A 84 -13.50 -5.28 -2.91
N THR A 85 -14.78 -5.23 -2.56
CA THR A 85 -15.63 -4.07 -2.83
C THR A 85 -15.20 -2.84 -2.02
N THR A 86 -14.70 -3.02 -0.80
CA THR A 86 -14.18 -1.91 0.01
C THR A 86 -12.90 -1.33 -0.61
N LEU A 87 -11.98 -2.17 -1.07
CA LEU A 87 -10.79 -1.70 -1.79
C LEU A 87 -11.18 -0.92 -3.06
N ASP A 88 -12.14 -1.44 -3.85
CA ASP A 88 -12.65 -0.76 -5.05
C ASP A 88 -13.22 0.63 -4.73
N GLN A 89 -13.97 0.75 -3.63
CA GLN A 89 -14.48 2.04 -3.16
C GLN A 89 -13.36 2.98 -2.70
N ASN A 90 -12.30 2.47 -2.08
CA ASN A 90 -11.16 3.29 -1.65
C ASN A 90 -10.31 3.82 -2.83
N CYS A 91 -10.40 3.19 -4.00
CA CYS A 91 -9.67 3.60 -5.20
C CYS A 91 -10.41 4.65 -6.06
N LYS A 92 -11.58 5.12 -5.62
CA LYS A 92 -12.39 6.16 -6.28
C LYS A 92 -12.20 7.51 -5.62
#